data_AF-A0AA39N0P0-F1
#
_entry.id   AF-A0AA39N0P0-F1
#
_cell.length_a   1.000
_cell.length_b   1.000
_cell.length_c   1.000
_cell.angle_alpha   90.00
_cell.angle_beta   90.00
_cell.angle_gamma   90.00
#
_symmetry.space_group_name_H-M   'P 1'
#
loop_
_entity.id
_entity.type
_entity.pdbx_description
1 polymer ?
#
loop_
_entity_poly.entity_id
_entity_poly.type
_entity_poly.pdbx_seq_one_letter_code
_entity_poly.pdbx_strand_id
1 'polypeptide(L)'
;MNIACRVPGLNQSSDTLFEWIKGHANNIGNNEADKLATIGQQRIDNPKINLQTPIYLNLQGAKLSCLTQAIAYKTICQQKITKEPRYAANDLSGHLPTDKRIWLSIKNKDITKTIQNFLWKNIHNAYKCGKYWDNIPNYTYRATCIKCTADESLEHILIDCRQIPTQDIIWKLCEQLWEKTGNKWPQISYGKILACGLAQFRNKNNQPLHGKNRLYHILISESAALIWRLRCEWRISKQDDETKWHSKVEIHNRWKNGKHNLNSKIVLHTWSGCLENEEKLPDNWIRQPRVLVGQDRQSHVRHDNDAVKG
;
A
#
# COMPACT_ATOMS: atom_id res chain seq x y z
N MET A 1 -28.10 -5.57 -40.32
CA MET A 1 -28.02 -5.27 -38.88
C MET A 1 -26.56 -5.48 -38.49
N ASN A 2 -25.78 -4.39 -38.38
CA ASN A 2 -24.34 -4.49 -38.17
C ASN A 2 -24.05 -4.82 -36.71
N ILE A 3 -23.41 -5.95 -36.46
CA ILE A 3 -23.03 -6.39 -35.12
C ILE A 3 -21.56 -6.02 -34.93
N ALA A 4 -21.31 -5.04 -34.06
CA ALA A 4 -19.95 -4.74 -33.63
C ALA A 4 -19.50 -5.79 -32.60
N CYS A 5 -18.76 -6.81 -33.05
CA CYS A 5 -18.11 -7.77 -32.16
C CYS A 5 -16.58 -7.60 -32.21
N ARG A 6 -15.95 -7.53 -31.03
CA ARG A 6 -14.49 -7.66 -30.90
C ARG A 6 -14.12 -9.14 -30.93
N VAL A 7 -13.40 -9.56 -31.95
CA VAL A 7 -12.82 -10.91 -32.03
C VAL A 7 -11.48 -10.91 -31.28
N PRO A 8 -11.29 -11.75 -30.23
CA PRO A 8 -9.99 -11.86 -29.57
C PRO A 8 -8.98 -12.51 -30.52
N GLY A 9 -8.01 -11.73 -31.01
CA GLY A 9 -6.92 -12.23 -31.87
C GLY A 9 -6.49 -11.29 -33.00
N LEU A 10 -7.35 -10.36 -33.42
CA LEU A 10 -7.01 -9.34 -34.41
C LEU A 10 -6.52 -8.07 -33.70
N ASN A 11 -5.19 -7.94 -33.60
CA ASN A 11 -4.54 -6.81 -32.93
C ASN A 11 -4.21 -5.72 -33.96
N GLN A 12 -5.22 -4.99 -34.43
CA GLN A 12 -5.02 -3.77 -35.22
C GLN A 12 -5.77 -2.60 -34.58
N SER A 13 -5.14 -1.43 -34.60
CA SER A 13 -5.60 -0.19 -33.96
C SER A 13 -6.60 0.61 -34.80
N SER A 14 -7.09 0.05 -35.90
CA SER A 14 -8.09 0.64 -36.79
C SER A 14 -9.47 0.05 -36.53
N ASP A 15 -10.51 0.89 -36.54
CA ASP A 15 -11.89 0.46 -36.39
C ASP A 15 -12.24 -0.53 -37.50
N THR A 16 -12.52 -1.77 -37.09
CA THR A 16 -12.85 -2.87 -37.98
C THR A 16 -14.33 -3.21 -37.81
N LEU A 17 -15.09 -3.11 -38.91
CA LEU A 17 -16.50 -3.48 -38.95
C LEU A 17 -16.64 -4.85 -39.59
N PHE A 18 -17.38 -5.74 -38.94
CA PHE A 18 -17.73 -7.04 -39.50
C PHE A 18 -19.10 -6.97 -40.15
N GLU A 19 -19.16 -7.37 -41.41
CA GLU A 19 -20.39 -7.57 -42.14
C GLU A 19 -20.54 -9.06 -42.44
N TRP A 20 -21.67 -9.64 -42.03
CA TRP A 20 -22.01 -11.00 -42.42
C TRP A 20 -22.63 -10.98 -43.81
N ILE A 21 -21.99 -11.67 -44.75
CA ILE A 21 -22.47 -11.82 -46.12
C ILE A 21 -22.89 -13.28 -46.30
N LYS A 22 -24.07 -13.50 -46.89
CA LYS A 22 -24.57 -14.84 -47.20
C LYS A 22 -23.78 -15.44 -48.37
N GLY A 23 -23.40 -16.71 -48.26
CA GLY A 23 -22.72 -17.44 -49.34
C GLY A 23 -23.53 -17.39 -50.65
N HIS A 24 -22.82 -17.25 -51.78
CA HIS A 24 -23.39 -17.14 -53.13
C HIS A 24 -24.28 -15.90 -53.40
N ALA A 25 -24.16 -14.83 -52.61
CA ALA A 25 -24.89 -13.57 -52.81
C ALA A 25 -24.34 -12.69 -53.96
N ASN A 26 -23.68 -13.27 -54.97
CA ASN A 26 -23.02 -12.56 -56.08
C ASN A 26 -22.02 -11.46 -55.67
N ASN A 27 -21.48 -11.50 -54.45
CA ASN A 27 -20.42 -10.60 -54.04
C ASN A 27 -19.08 -11.09 -54.62
N ILE A 28 -18.46 -10.28 -55.47
CA ILE A 28 -17.22 -10.62 -56.18
C ILE A 28 -16.10 -10.96 -55.18
N GLY A 29 -15.96 -10.18 -54.11
CA GLY A 29 -14.93 -10.41 -53.09
C GLY A 29 -15.13 -11.72 -52.33
N ASN A 30 -16.37 -12.04 -51.95
CA ASN A 30 -16.70 -13.32 -51.32
C ASN A 30 -16.45 -14.50 -52.27
N ASN A 31 -16.88 -14.37 -53.53
CA ASN A 31 -16.73 -15.43 -54.54
C ASN A 31 -15.25 -15.70 -54.87
N GLU A 32 -14.42 -14.67 -54.96
CA GLU A 32 -12.97 -14.84 -55.17
C GLU A 32 -12.27 -15.40 -53.93
N ALA A 33 -12.68 -15.00 -52.72
CA ALA A 33 -12.18 -15.59 -51.48
C ALA A 33 -12.52 -17.10 -51.39
N ASP A 34 -13.74 -17.50 -51.76
CA ASP A 34 -14.17 -18.91 -51.81
C ASP A 34 -13.37 -19.72 -52.85
N LYS A 35 -13.12 -19.14 -54.04
CA LYS A 35 -12.25 -19.76 -55.05
C LYS A 35 -10.83 -19.94 -54.52
N LEU A 36 -10.24 -18.93 -53.89
CA LEU A 36 -8.90 -18.99 -53.31
C LEU A 36 -8.81 -20.01 -52.17
N ALA A 37 -9.84 -20.10 -51.33
CA ALA A 37 -9.92 -21.12 -50.27
C ALA A 37 -9.98 -22.53 -50.85
N THR A 38 -10.76 -22.73 -51.92
CA THR A 38 -10.85 -24.02 -52.63
C THR A 38 -9.53 -24.41 -53.28
N ILE A 39 -8.84 -23.45 -53.92
CA ILE A 39 -7.49 -23.66 -54.47
C ILE A 39 -6.50 -24.02 -53.35
N GLY A 40 -6.59 -23.35 -52.19
CA GLY A 40 -5.77 -23.63 -51.02
C GLY A 40 -6.01 -25.03 -50.43
N GLN A 41 -7.26 -25.51 -50.44
CA GLN A 41 -7.60 -26.87 -49.99
C GLN A 41 -6.99 -27.95 -50.88
N GLN A 42 -6.86 -27.69 -52.19
CA GLN A 42 -6.35 -28.64 -53.17
C GLN A 42 -4.81 -28.67 -53.26
N ARG A 43 -4.12 -27.75 -52.57
CA ARG A 43 -2.66 -27.71 -52.51
C ARG A 43 -2.13 -28.75 -51.50
N ILE A 44 -1.22 -29.60 -51.97
CA ILE A 44 -0.55 -30.64 -51.17
C ILE A 44 0.68 -30.06 -50.45
N ASP A 45 1.25 -29.00 -51.02
CA ASP A 45 2.24 -28.16 -50.37
C ASP A 45 1.59 -27.42 -49.20
N ASN A 46 2.08 -27.69 -47.99
CA ASN A 46 1.80 -26.88 -46.80
C ASN A 46 2.96 -25.87 -46.67
N PRO A 47 2.95 -24.75 -47.41
CA PRO A 47 4.05 -23.81 -47.35
C PRO A 47 4.18 -23.30 -45.92
N LYS A 48 5.36 -23.49 -45.32
CA LYS A 48 5.68 -22.91 -44.01
C LYS A 48 5.63 -21.39 -44.15
N ILE A 49 4.51 -20.79 -43.74
CA ILE A 49 4.37 -19.34 -43.67
C ILE A 49 5.37 -18.86 -42.62
N ASN A 50 6.26 -17.96 -43.02
CA ASN A 50 7.17 -17.33 -42.07
C ASN A 50 6.35 -16.37 -41.19
N LEU A 51 5.99 -16.84 -39.99
CA LEU A 51 5.28 -16.07 -38.98
C LEU A 51 6.22 -15.13 -38.18
N GLN A 52 7.52 -15.07 -38.51
CA GLN A 52 8.40 -14.10 -37.87
C GLN A 52 8.01 -12.69 -38.27
N THR A 53 7.68 -11.89 -37.26
CA THR A 53 7.50 -10.44 -37.40
C THR A 53 8.74 -9.86 -38.09
N PRO A 54 8.58 -9.20 -39.25
CA PRO A 54 9.70 -8.56 -39.94
C PRO A 54 10.46 -7.63 -39.00
N ILE A 55 11.79 -7.59 -39.10
CA ILE A 55 12.66 -6.86 -38.16
C ILE A 55 12.26 -5.38 -38.05
N TYR A 56 11.80 -4.76 -39.14
CA TYR A 56 11.32 -3.37 -39.15
C TYR A 56 10.01 -3.13 -38.39
N LEU A 57 9.23 -4.19 -38.12
CA LEU A 57 8.02 -4.16 -37.28
C LEU A 57 8.32 -4.57 -35.82
N ASN A 58 9.51 -5.08 -35.54
CA ASN A 58 9.98 -5.37 -34.17
C ASN A 58 10.54 -4.10 -33.51
N LEU A 59 9.69 -3.07 -33.41
CA LEU A 59 10.05 -1.81 -32.76
C LEU A 59 10.14 -2.04 -31.24
N GLN A 60 11.37 -1.98 -30.71
CA GLN A 60 11.59 -1.99 -29.26
C GLN A 60 11.38 -0.58 -28.70
N GLY A 61 10.54 -0.47 -27.68
CA GLY A 61 10.25 0.79 -26.98
C GLY A 61 8.79 1.22 -27.08
N ALA A 62 8.47 2.37 -26.50
CA ALA A 62 7.14 2.96 -26.56
C ALA A 62 7.10 4.07 -27.63
N LYS A 63 6.15 4.00 -28.57
CA LYS A 63 5.93 5.06 -29.55
C LYS A 63 5.50 6.34 -28.82
N LEU A 64 6.31 7.40 -28.91
CA LEU A 64 6.08 8.68 -28.20
C LEU A 64 4.68 9.26 -28.45
N SER A 65 4.16 9.15 -29.67
CA SER A 65 2.81 9.63 -30.00
C SER A 65 1.67 8.82 -29.38
N CYS A 66 1.96 7.62 -28.86
CA CYS A 66 1.01 6.79 -28.10
C CYS A 66 1.34 6.77 -26.60
N LEU A 67 2.39 7.48 -26.18
CA LEU A 67 2.84 7.52 -24.79
C LEU A 67 1.98 8.50 -24.00
N THR A 68 1.06 7.99 -23.20
CA THR A 68 0.35 8.83 -22.22
C THR A 68 1.19 9.01 -20.96
N GLN A 69 0.94 10.09 -20.20
CA GLN A 69 1.58 10.29 -18.90
C GLN A 69 1.40 9.08 -17.98
N ALA A 70 0.24 8.41 -18.03
CA ALA A 70 -0.02 7.19 -17.25
C ALA A 70 0.87 6.01 -17.69
N ILE A 71 1.09 5.83 -19.00
CA ILE A 71 1.97 4.78 -19.54
C ILE A 71 3.44 5.10 -19.22
N ALA A 72 3.88 6.34 -19.43
CA ALA A 72 5.23 6.80 -19.12
C ALA A 72 5.55 6.66 -17.62
N TYR A 73 4.62 7.07 -16.77
CA TYR A 73 4.75 6.94 -15.33
C TYR A 73 4.83 5.46 -14.92
N LYS A 74 3.99 4.60 -15.50
CA LYS A 74 4.00 3.16 -15.23
C LYS A 74 5.35 2.51 -15.59
N THR A 75 5.95 2.84 -16.74
CA THR A 75 7.26 2.29 -17.14
C THR A 75 8.40 2.80 -16.26
N ILE A 76 8.42 4.10 -15.92
CA ILE A 76 9.43 4.65 -14.99
C ILE A 76 9.31 3.99 -13.62
N CYS A 77 8.09 3.72 -13.16
CA CYS A 77 7.86 3.05 -11.88
C CYS A 77 8.36 1.60 -11.88
N GLN A 78 8.17 0.86 -12.98
CA GLN A 78 8.66 -0.53 -13.10
C GLN A 78 10.19 -0.63 -13.05
N GLN A 79 10.90 0.44 -13.41
CA GLN A 79 12.37 0.47 -13.38
C GLN A 79 12.96 0.80 -12.00
N LYS A 80 12.18 1.41 -11.09
CA LYS A 80 12.66 1.96 -9.82
C LYS A 80 12.26 1.17 -8.57
N ILE A 81 11.39 0.17 -8.68
CA ILE A 81 10.92 -0.58 -7.50
C ILE A 81 12.06 -1.48 -6.98
N THR A 82 12.47 -1.24 -5.75
CA THR A 82 13.44 -2.06 -5.01
C THR A 82 12.84 -3.44 -4.71
N LYS A 83 13.67 -4.49 -4.62
CA LYS A 83 13.23 -5.87 -4.33
C LYS A 83 12.79 -6.08 -2.87
N GLU A 84 13.10 -5.13 -2.00
CA GLU A 84 12.96 -5.19 -0.53
C GLU A 84 11.50 -5.35 -0.04
N PRO A 85 10.47 -4.69 -0.61
CA PRO A 85 9.07 -4.87 -0.21
C PRO A 85 8.50 -6.25 -0.51
N ARG A 86 9.03 -6.97 -1.52
CA ARG A 86 8.56 -8.32 -1.88
C ARG A 86 8.95 -9.33 -0.80
N TYR A 87 10.19 -9.26 -0.32
CA TYR A 87 10.67 -10.16 0.75
C TYR A 87 9.98 -9.86 2.07
N ALA A 88 9.79 -8.58 2.41
CA ALA A 88 9.01 -8.17 3.57
C ALA A 88 7.55 -8.65 3.51
N ALA A 89 6.92 -8.59 2.34
CA ALA A 89 5.57 -9.12 2.15
C ALA A 89 5.50 -10.65 2.26
N ASN A 90 6.55 -11.36 1.84
CA ASN A 90 6.65 -12.80 2.00
C ASN A 90 6.73 -13.17 3.49
N ASP A 91 7.50 -12.43 4.29
CA ASP A 91 7.56 -12.58 5.75
C ASP A 91 6.18 -12.39 6.40
N LEU A 92 5.39 -11.41 5.92
CA LEU A 92 4.07 -11.10 6.47
C LEU A 92 2.91 -12.01 6.01
N SER A 93 3.03 -12.62 4.83
CA SER A 93 1.91 -13.32 4.19
C SER A 93 2.22 -14.76 3.76
N GLY A 94 3.47 -15.20 3.92
CA GLY A 94 3.96 -16.52 3.50
C GLY A 94 4.06 -16.71 1.99
N HIS A 95 3.83 -15.66 1.20
CA HIS A 95 3.84 -15.72 -0.27
C HIS A 95 4.61 -14.54 -0.83
N LEU A 96 5.44 -14.79 -1.84
CA LEU A 96 6.15 -13.73 -2.56
C LEU A 96 5.19 -13.02 -3.53
N PRO A 97 4.79 -11.76 -3.28
CA PRO A 97 3.84 -11.08 -4.14
C PRO A 97 4.52 -10.50 -5.39
N THR A 98 3.71 -10.26 -6.42
CA THR A 98 4.11 -9.42 -7.56
C THR A 98 4.03 -7.93 -7.18
N ASP A 99 4.74 -7.05 -7.91
CA ASP A 99 4.65 -5.60 -7.69
C ASP A 99 3.21 -5.09 -7.82
N LYS A 100 2.47 -5.64 -8.78
CA LYS A 100 1.04 -5.32 -8.96
C LYS A 100 0.25 -5.64 -7.69
N ARG A 101 0.57 -6.72 -7.00
CA ARG A 101 -0.12 -7.14 -5.78
C ARG A 101 0.23 -6.24 -4.59
N ILE A 102 1.49 -5.80 -4.47
CA ILE A 102 1.90 -4.77 -3.49
C ILE A 102 1.19 -3.44 -3.78
N TRP A 103 1.08 -3.04 -5.04
CA TRP A 103 0.36 -1.82 -5.41
C TRP A 103 -1.14 -1.90 -5.16
N LEU A 104 -1.76 -3.06 -5.35
CA LEU A 104 -3.18 -3.25 -5.06
C LEU A 104 -3.46 -3.36 -3.56
N SER A 105 -2.51 -3.83 -2.75
CA SER A 105 -2.73 -4.00 -1.32
C SER A 105 -2.84 -2.71 -0.55
N ILE A 106 -2.19 -1.64 -1.01
CA ILE A 106 -2.35 -0.32 -0.39
C ILE A 106 -3.76 0.24 -0.59
N LYS A 107 -4.54 -0.28 -1.54
CA LYS A 107 -5.94 0.10 -1.78
C LYS A 107 -6.93 -0.66 -0.88
N ASN A 108 -6.43 -1.34 0.16
CA ASN A 108 -7.27 -2.03 1.12
C ASN A 108 -8.27 -1.05 1.76
N LYS A 109 -9.52 -1.50 1.92
CA LYS A 109 -10.60 -0.75 2.58
C LYS A 109 -10.30 -0.36 4.03
N ASP A 110 -9.40 -1.09 4.67
CA ASP A 110 -8.95 -0.84 6.04
C ASP A 110 -7.98 0.37 6.11
N ILE A 111 -7.49 0.86 4.96
CA ILE A 111 -6.57 1.99 4.84
C ILE A 111 -7.31 3.19 4.26
N THR A 112 -7.28 4.34 4.94
CA THR A 112 -7.95 5.57 4.49
C THR A 112 -7.33 6.12 3.21
N LYS A 113 -8.12 6.75 2.33
CA LYS A 113 -7.64 7.28 1.03
C LYS A 113 -6.40 8.18 1.17
N THR A 114 -6.35 9.01 2.20
CA THR A 114 -5.21 9.88 2.50
C THR A 114 -3.94 9.06 2.72
N ILE A 115 -4.03 7.95 3.44
CA ILE A 115 -2.91 7.06 3.70
C ILE A 115 -2.59 6.19 2.49
N GLN A 116 -3.59 5.77 1.72
CA GLN A 116 -3.34 5.10 0.43
C GLN A 116 -2.48 5.98 -0.48
N ASN A 117 -2.78 7.29 -0.55
CA ASN A 117 -1.98 8.26 -1.29
C ASN A 117 -0.57 8.42 -0.70
N PHE A 118 -0.43 8.43 0.63
CA PHE A 118 0.87 8.43 1.29
C PHE A 118 1.69 7.19 0.92
N LEU A 119 1.15 6.00 1.09
CA LEU A 119 1.84 4.73 0.76
C LEU A 119 2.17 4.65 -0.74
N TRP A 120 1.26 5.10 -1.61
CA TRP A 120 1.51 5.17 -3.04
C TRP A 120 2.71 6.07 -3.36
N LYS A 121 2.76 7.27 -2.78
CA LYS A 121 3.91 8.18 -2.95
C LYS A 121 5.21 7.58 -2.39
N ASN A 122 5.14 6.78 -1.32
CA ASN A 122 6.31 6.06 -0.80
C ASN A 122 6.80 5.00 -1.79
N ILE A 123 5.92 4.11 -2.27
CA ILE A 123 6.25 3.04 -3.24
C ILE A 123 6.93 3.62 -4.50
N HIS A 124 6.50 4.81 -4.91
CA HIS A 124 7.01 5.47 -6.11
C HIS A 124 8.13 6.50 -5.85
N ASN A 125 8.64 6.58 -4.61
CA ASN A 125 9.66 7.55 -4.19
C ASN A 125 9.33 8.99 -4.66
N ALA A 126 8.08 9.41 -4.48
CA ALA A 126 7.53 10.67 -4.98
C ALA A 126 7.58 11.81 -3.96
N TYR A 127 8.18 11.58 -2.79
CA TYR A 127 8.36 12.60 -1.76
C TYR A 127 9.65 13.40 -1.95
N LYS A 128 9.61 14.67 -1.54
CA LYS A 128 10.76 15.57 -1.57
C LYS A 128 11.65 15.30 -0.35
N CYS A 129 12.59 14.37 -0.48
CA CYS A 129 13.51 13.95 0.57
C CYS A 129 14.89 13.59 -0.03
N GLY A 130 15.92 13.55 0.81
CA GLY A 130 17.28 13.19 0.40
C GLY A 130 17.79 14.04 -0.77
N LYS A 131 18.40 13.35 -1.73
CA LYS A 131 19.00 13.90 -2.96
C LYS A 131 18.10 14.79 -3.81
N TYR A 132 16.78 14.73 -3.62
CA TYR A 132 15.88 15.69 -4.25
C TYR A 132 16.29 17.14 -3.92
N TRP A 133 16.65 17.40 -2.66
CA TRP A 133 16.99 18.74 -2.18
C TRP A 133 18.36 19.24 -2.63
N ASP A 134 19.28 18.35 -3.01
CA ASP A 134 20.58 18.74 -3.57
C ASP A 134 20.45 19.57 -4.86
N ASN A 135 19.36 19.36 -5.60
CA ASN A 135 19.09 20.06 -6.85
C ASN A 135 18.45 21.44 -6.64
N ILE A 136 18.17 21.85 -5.40
CA ILE A 136 17.52 23.13 -5.09
C ILE A 136 18.51 24.03 -4.36
N PRO A 137 19.01 25.10 -5.02
CA PRO A 137 19.88 26.08 -4.38
C PRO A 137 19.26 26.63 -3.08
N ASN A 138 20.10 26.86 -2.07
CA ASN A 138 19.73 27.33 -0.72
C ASN A 138 18.90 26.35 0.12
N TYR A 139 18.57 25.15 -0.37
CA TYR A 139 17.83 24.14 0.39
C TYR A 139 18.56 22.79 0.46
N THR A 140 19.81 22.71 0.03
CA THR A 140 20.64 21.50 0.04
C THR A 140 20.81 20.90 1.43
N TYR A 141 20.79 21.74 2.49
CA TYR A 141 20.81 21.28 3.89
C TYR A 141 19.63 20.37 4.26
N ARG A 142 18.56 20.32 3.44
CA ARG A 142 17.41 19.43 3.61
C ARG A 142 17.61 18.02 3.07
N ALA A 143 18.73 17.77 2.38
CA ALA A 143 19.04 16.45 1.85
C ALA A 143 19.51 15.48 2.93
N THR A 144 20.11 15.98 4.01
CA THR A 144 20.63 15.16 5.11
C THR A 144 19.83 15.36 6.39
N CYS A 145 19.91 14.41 7.31
CA CYS A 145 19.28 14.50 8.62
C CYS A 145 20.02 15.51 9.50
N ILE A 146 19.29 16.42 10.17
CA ILE A 146 19.91 17.46 11.01
C ILE A 146 20.71 16.92 12.19
N LYS A 147 20.35 15.73 12.70
CA LYS A 147 21.02 15.13 13.87
C LYS A 147 22.15 14.19 13.45
N CYS A 148 21.83 13.18 12.64
CA CYS A 148 22.77 12.12 12.31
C CYS A 148 23.50 12.29 10.98
N THR A 149 23.24 13.37 10.25
CA THR A 149 23.87 13.75 8.97
C THR A 149 23.78 12.77 7.81
N ALA A 150 23.15 11.60 8.01
CA ALA A 150 22.85 10.64 6.94
C ALA A 150 21.86 11.22 5.92
N ASP A 151 21.86 10.68 4.69
CA ASP A 151 20.87 10.99 3.65
C ASP A 151 19.45 10.81 4.21
N GLU A 152 18.64 11.87 4.19
CA GLU A 152 17.31 11.89 4.78
C GLU A 152 16.28 11.25 3.83
N SER A 153 16.35 9.93 3.64
CA SER A 153 15.37 9.15 2.87
C SER A 153 14.09 8.89 3.67
N LEU A 154 13.02 8.43 3.01
CA LEU A 154 11.80 8.00 3.72
C LEU A 154 12.05 6.80 4.65
N GLU A 155 12.89 5.85 4.23
CA GLU A 155 13.32 4.73 5.07
C GLU A 155 14.06 5.24 6.31
N HIS A 156 14.96 6.21 6.13
CA HIS A 156 15.66 6.85 7.24
C HIS A 156 14.69 7.53 8.23
N ILE A 157 13.74 8.31 7.71
CA ILE A 157 12.75 9.04 8.51
C ILE A 157 11.84 8.08 9.30
N LEU A 158 11.43 6.97 8.67
CA LEU A 158 10.44 6.07 9.22
C LEU A 158 11.04 4.97 10.11
N ILE A 159 12.29 4.57 9.90
CA ILE A 159 12.91 3.39 10.54
C ILE A 159 14.31 3.68 11.08
N ASP A 160 15.23 4.17 10.25
CA ASP A 160 16.67 4.06 10.60
C ASP A 160 17.17 5.16 11.53
N CYS A 161 16.49 6.31 11.59
CA CYS A 161 16.99 7.45 12.37
C CYS A 161 16.94 7.17 13.88
N ARG A 162 18.12 6.97 14.49
CA ARG A 162 18.27 6.72 15.94
C ARG A 162 18.41 7.98 16.79
N GLN A 163 18.71 9.13 16.18
CA GLN A 163 18.92 10.37 16.91
C GLN A 163 17.65 11.23 17.04
N ILE A 164 16.64 10.99 16.20
CA ILE A 164 15.34 11.66 16.29
C ILE A 164 14.35 10.70 16.95
N PRO A 165 13.81 11.02 18.14
CA PRO A 165 13.05 10.07 18.95
C PRO A 165 11.65 9.74 18.42
N THR A 166 11.14 10.51 17.46
CA THR A 166 9.73 10.45 17.00
C THR A 166 9.31 9.06 16.54
N GLN A 167 10.12 8.44 15.67
CA GLN A 167 9.79 7.13 15.08
C GLN A 167 9.87 6.02 16.14
N ASP A 168 10.91 6.02 16.98
CA ASP A 168 11.07 5.04 18.07
C ASP A 168 9.91 5.12 19.08
N ILE A 169 9.46 6.32 19.46
CA ILE A 169 8.31 6.49 20.36
C ILE A 169 7.05 5.88 19.73
N ILE A 170 6.77 6.21 18.47
CA ILE A 170 5.56 5.74 17.78
C ILE A 170 5.59 4.22 17.58
N TRP A 171 6.72 3.64 17.16
CA TRP A 171 6.81 2.20 16.98
C TRP A 171 6.75 1.43 18.30
N LYS A 172 7.32 1.98 19.38
CA LYS A 172 7.15 1.40 20.73
C LYS A 172 5.69 1.40 21.17
N LEU A 173 4.93 2.45 20.87
CA LEU A 173 3.49 2.48 21.14
C LEU A 173 2.72 1.46 20.28
N CYS A 174 3.15 1.23 19.04
CA CYS A 174 2.59 0.20 18.19
C CYS A 174 2.86 -1.20 18.73
N GLU A 175 4.10 -1.48 19.09
CA GLU A 175 4.54 -2.74 19.70
C GLU A 175 3.73 -3.03 20.96
N GLN A 176 3.67 -2.09 21.90
CA GLN A 176 2.89 -2.22 23.14
C GLN A 176 1.41 -2.49 22.89
N LEU A 177 0.82 -1.88 21.86
CA LEU A 177 -0.58 -2.12 21.51
C LEU A 177 -0.78 -3.49 20.86
N TRP A 178 0.16 -3.90 20.02
CA TRP A 178 0.12 -5.17 19.34
C TRP A 178 0.32 -6.34 20.31
N GLU A 179 1.22 -6.22 21.28
CA GLU A 179 1.48 -7.25 22.28
C GLU A 179 0.26 -7.55 23.16
N LYS A 180 -0.61 -6.57 23.40
CA LYS A 180 -1.91 -6.76 24.08
C LYS A 180 -2.86 -7.70 23.34
N THR A 181 -2.60 -7.99 22.06
CA THR A 181 -3.33 -9.01 21.28
C THR A 181 -2.85 -10.44 21.59
N GLY A 182 -1.87 -10.60 22.48
CA GLY A 182 -1.22 -11.88 22.81
C GLY A 182 -0.27 -12.39 21.72
N ASN A 183 0.12 -11.56 20.74
CA ASN A 183 0.99 -11.95 19.64
C ASN A 183 2.33 -11.23 19.73
N LYS A 184 3.40 -11.90 19.29
CA LYS A 184 4.72 -11.29 19.16
C LYS A 184 4.68 -10.16 18.13
N TRP A 185 5.34 -9.06 18.45
CA TRP A 185 5.50 -7.94 17.53
C TRP A 185 6.32 -8.36 16.30
N PRO A 186 5.75 -8.27 15.08
CA PRO A 186 6.54 -8.46 13.88
C PRO A 186 7.43 -7.23 13.72
N GLN A 187 8.74 -7.40 13.97
CA GLN A 187 9.75 -6.35 13.82
C GLN A 187 9.51 -5.55 12.54
N ILE A 188 9.41 -4.23 12.69
CA ILE A 188 9.02 -3.34 11.60
C ILE A 188 10.20 -3.02 10.69
N SER A 189 9.94 -2.95 9.39
CA SER A 189 10.92 -2.54 8.38
C SER A 189 10.23 -1.67 7.32
N TYR A 190 11.01 -0.99 6.49
CA TYR A 190 10.47 -0.15 5.43
C TYR A 190 9.64 -0.97 4.44
N GLY A 191 10.14 -2.13 4.01
CA GLY A 191 9.38 -3.07 3.19
C GLY A 191 8.06 -3.51 3.82
N LYS A 192 8.00 -3.72 5.15
CA LYS A 192 6.75 -4.08 5.86
C LYS A 192 5.74 -2.94 5.89
N ILE A 193 6.19 -1.69 5.96
CA ILE A 193 5.32 -0.52 5.83
C ILE A 193 4.72 -0.48 4.42
N LEU A 194 5.55 -0.65 3.39
CA LEU A 194 5.12 -0.64 1.99
C LEU A 194 4.17 -1.81 1.65
N ALA A 195 4.39 -2.96 2.29
CA ALA A 195 3.60 -4.17 2.12
C ALA A 195 2.51 -4.37 3.19
N CYS A 196 2.24 -3.37 4.05
CA CYS A 196 1.40 -3.58 5.23
C CYS A 196 0.02 -4.16 4.89
N GLY A 197 -0.61 -3.70 3.80
CA GLY A 197 -1.90 -4.18 3.33
C GLY A 197 -1.93 -5.65 2.86
N LEU A 198 -0.77 -6.32 2.73
CA LEU A 198 -0.66 -7.75 2.41
C LEU A 198 -0.58 -8.66 3.64
N ALA A 199 -0.47 -8.10 4.85
CA ALA A 199 -0.34 -8.91 6.05
C ALA A 199 -1.53 -9.88 6.21
N GLN A 200 -1.20 -11.15 6.44
CA GLN A 200 -2.17 -12.24 6.60
C GLN A 200 -1.78 -13.14 7.77
N PHE A 201 -2.13 -12.72 8.97
CA PHE A 201 -2.12 -13.54 10.17
C PHE A 201 -3.21 -14.61 10.09
N ARG A 202 -2.86 -15.83 10.49
CA ARG A 202 -3.72 -17.01 10.44
C ARG A 202 -3.73 -17.74 11.77
N ASN A 203 -4.81 -18.44 12.07
CA ASN A 203 -4.91 -19.31 13.24
C ASN A 203 -4.23 -20.67 13.00
N LYS A 204 -4.24 -21.55 14.01
CA LYS A 204 -3.69 -22.91 13.91
C LYS A 204 -4.32 -23.76 12.81
N ASN A 205 -5.57 -23.45 12.42
CA ASN A 205 -6.32 -24.13 11.37
C ASN A 205 -6.16 -23.44 10.00
N ASN A 206 -5.16 -22.57 9.84
CA ASN A 206 -4.87 -21.82 8.62
C ASN A 206 -5.97 -20.83 8.17
N GLN A 207 -6.92 -20.50 9.04
CA GLN A 207 -7.98 -19.53 8.75
C GLN A 207 -7.49 -18.09 9.01
N PRO A 208 -7.87 -17.12 8.17
CA PRO A 208 -7.44 -15.73 8.31
C PRO A 208 -8.02 -15.07 9.57
N LEU A 209 -7.16 -14.42 10.35
CA LEU A 209 -7.56 -13.63 11.52
C LEU A 209 -7.91 -12.21 11.08
N HIS A 210 -9.14 -12.01 10.60
CA HIS A 210 -9.58 -10.75 9.99
C HIS A 210 -9.40 -9.52 10.89
N GLY A 211 -9.76 -9.61 12.18
CA GLY A 211 -9.57 -8.51 13.14
C GLY A 211 -8.11 -8.11 13.29
N LYS A 212 -7.22 -9.10 13.50
CA LYS A 212 -5.76 -8.88 13.60
C LYS A 212 -5.16 -8.30 12.32
N ASN A 213 -5.56 -8.80 11.16
CA ASN A 213 -5.11 -8.28 9.87
C ASN A 213 -5.48 -6.81 9.70
N ARG A 214 -6.74 -6.47 9.98
CA ARG A 214 -7.20 -5.07 9.93
C ARG A 214 -6.46 -4.19 10.94
N LEU A 215 -6.30 -4.66 12.18
CA LEU A 215 -5.56 -3.94 13.21
C LEU A 215 -4.13 -3.65 12.74
N TYR A 216 -3.45 -4.63 12.14
CA TYR A 216 -2.11 -4.45 11.60
C TYR A 216 -2.07 -3.42 10.48
N HIS A 217 -2.98 -3.53 9.50
CA HIS A 217 -3.06 -2.60 8.37
C HIS A 217 -3.22 -1.16 8.86
N ILE A 218 -4.14 -0.94 9.81
CA ILE A 218 -4.38 0.38 10.41
C ILE A 218 -3.14 0.84 11.19
N LEU A 219 -2.64 -0.01 12.10
CA LEU A 219 -1.58 0.36 13.02
C LEU A 219 -0.30 0.77 12.29
N ILE A 220 0.14 0.00 11.31
CA ILE A 220 1.36 0.27 10.56
C ILE A 220 1.20 1.50 9.65
N SER A 221 0.10 1.56 8.91
CA SER A 221 -0.09 2.61 7.91
C SER A 221 -0.36 3.99 8.52
N GLU A 222 -1.18 4.08 9.57
CA GLU A 222 -1.45 5.31 10.33
C GLU A 222 -0.19 5.83 11.03
N SER A 223 0.58 4.93 11.63
CA SER A 223 1.79 5.28 12.38
C SER A 223 2.90 5.79 11.47
N ALA A 224 3.14 5.14 10.33
CA ALA A 224 4.09 5.63 9.33
C ALA A 224 3.67 7.01 8.78
N ALA A 225 2.37 7.19 8.47
CA ALA A 225 1.85 8.48 8.01
C ALA A 225 1.96 9.57 9.08
N LEU A 226 1.79 9.24 10.37
CA LEU A 226 1.99 10.17 11.47
C LEU A 226 3.45 10.57 11.62
N ILE A 227 4.39 9.62 11.60
CA ILE A 227 5.84 9.92 11.65
C ILE A 227 6.21 10.89 10.54
N TRP A 228 5.76 10.62 9.31
CA TRP A 228 5.98 11.51 8.17
C TRP A 228 5.40 12.92 8.38
N ARG A 229 4.15 13.02 8.88
CA ARG A 229 3.51 14.32 9.16
C ARG A 229 4.28 15.11 10.20
N LEU A 230 4.62 14.48 11.32
CA LEU A 230 5.42 15.11 12.37
C LEU A 230 6.76 15.57 11.81
N ARG A 231 7.40 14.77 10.93
CA ARG A 231 8.61 15.17 10.21
C ARG A 231 8.41 16.42 9.38
N CYS A 232 7.39 16.46 8.54
CA CYS A 232 7.10 17.65 7.74
C CYS A 232 6.85 18.90 8.58
N GLU A 233 6.14 18.77 9.70
CA GLU A 233 5.87 19.90 10.60
C GLU A 233 7.15 20.49 11.17
N TRP A 234 8.08 19.68 11.70
CA TRP A 234 9.32 20.23 12.27
C TRP A 234 10.31 20.69 11.19
N ARG A 235 10.50 19.90 10.14
CA ARG A 235 11.47 20.17 9.05
C ARG A 235 11.06 21.33 8.14
N ILE A 236 9.76 21.45 7.82
CA ILE A 236 9.26 22.42 6.84
C ILE A 236 8.54 23.58 7.53
N SER A 237 7.54 23.30 8.36
CA SER A 237 6.71 24.36 8.95
C SER A 237 7.44 25.13 10.05
N LYS A 238 8.22 24.43 10.89
CA LYS A 238 9.01 25.02 11.97
C LYS A 238 10.45 25.35 11.57
N GLN A 239 10.81 25.16 10.30
CA GLN A 239 12.12 25.48 9.73
C GLN A 239 13.29 24.94 10.57
N ASP A 240 13.19 23.69 11.03
CA ASP A 240 14.23 23.02 11.81
C ASP A 240 14.51 23.59 13.20
N ASP A 241 13.62 24.45 13.73
CA ASP A 241 13.75 24.99 15.08
C ASP A 241 13.58 23.89 16.14
N GLU A 242 14.70 23.49 16.74
CA GLU A 242 14.78 22.46 17.78
C GLU A 242 13.95 22.77 19.02
N THR A 243 13.79 24.05 19.36
CA THR A 243 13.00 24.46 20.53
C THR A 243 11.52 24.16 20.36
N LYS A 244 11.06 24.00 19.12
CA LYS A 244 9.67 23.71 18.76
C LYS A 244 9.44 22.24 18.45
N TRP A 245 10.39 21.35 18.74
CA TRP A 245 10.20 19.92 18.54
C TRP A 245 9.07 19.38 19.40
N HIS A 246 8.37 18.39 18.86
CA HIS A 246 7.24 17.78 19.56
C HIS A 246 7.72 17.06 20.81
N SER A 247 7.11 17.36 21.95
CA SER A 247 7.40 16.65 23.19
C SER A 247 6.92 15.19 23.08
N LYS A 248 7.50 14.30 23.89
CA LYS A 248 7.06 12.89 23.98
C LYS A 248 5.56 12.76 24.29
N VAL A 249 5.04 13.64 25.15
CA VAL A 249 3.62 13.68 25.52
C VAL A 249 2.75 14.09 24.33
N GLU A 250 3.20 15.09 23.55
CA GLU A 250 2.49 15.52 22.36
C GLU A 250 2.43 14.42 21.29
N ILE A 251 3.56 13.77 21.01
CA ILE A 251 3.65 12.64 20.06
C ILE A 251 2.67 11.53 20.47
N HIS A 252 2.67 11.16 21.74
CA HIS A 252 1.78 10.14 22.30
C HIS A 252 0.30 10.51 22.15
N ASN A 253 -0.07 11.74 22.48
CA ASN A 253 -1.45 12.22 22.37
C ASN A 253 -1.92 12.28 20.91
N ARG A 254 -1.06 12.72 19.98
CA ARG A 254 -1.36 12.72 18.55
C ARG A 254 -1.53 11.29 18.01
N TRP A 255 -0.72 10.33 18.46
CA TRP A 255 -0.87 8.92 18.07
C TRP A 255 -2.17 8.30 18.60
N LYS A 256 -2.59 8.64 19.83
CA LYS A 256 -3.89 8.24 20.38
C LYS A 256 -5.06 8.86 19.60
N ASN A 257 -5.01 10.18 19.38
CA ASN A 257 -6.10 10.94 18.79
C ASN A 257 -6.22 10.77 17.27
N GLY A 258 -5.17 10.27 16.60
CA GLY A 258 -5.22 9.96 15.17
C GLY A 258 -6.20 8.83 14.80
N LYS A 259 -6.79 8.14 15.79
CA LYS A 259 -7.59 6.90 15.60
C LYS A 259 -9.11 7.11 15.64
N HIS A 260 -9.62 8.32 15.45
CA HIS A 260 -11.05 8.61 15.64
C HIS A 260 -11.89 8.58 14.34
N ASN A 261 -13.13 8.10 14.50
CA ASN A 261 -14.19 7.83 13.49
C ASN A 261 -14.14 6.50 12.73
N LEU A 262 -14.13 5.38 13.46
CA LEU A 262 -14.47 4.06 12.90
C LEU A 262 -15.89 3.65 13.31
N ASN A 263 -16.65 3.06 12.38
CA ASN A 263 -17.97 2.49 12.66
C ASN A 263 -17.89 1.47 13.81
N SER A 264 -18.81 1.54 14.77
CA SER A 264 -18.82 0.66 15.95
C SER A 264 -18.72 -0.84 15.61
N LYS A 265 -19.34 -1.30 14.52
CA LYS A 265 -19.21 -2.70 14.05
C LYS A 265 -17.79 -3.04 13.58
N ILE A 266 -17.12 -2.10 12.91
CA ILE A 266 -15.73 -2.27 12.47
C ILE A 266 -14.81 -2.33 13.69
N VAL A 267 -15.04 -1.47 14.68
CA VAL A 267 -14.27 -1.46 15.93
C VAL A 267 -14.47 -2.79 16.67
N LEU A 268 -15.71 -3.24 16.89
CA LEU A 268 -15.97 -4.54 17.54
C LEU A 268 -15.27 -5.68 16.82
N HIS A 269 -15.37 -5.74 15.49
CA HIS A 269 -14.74 -6.82 14.72
C HIS A 269 -13.21 -6.72 14.62
N THR A 270 -12.64 -5.52 14.72
CA THR A 270 -11.17 -5.33 14.74
C THR A 270 -10.57 -5.87 16.02
N TRP A 271 -11.26 -5.60 17.13
CA TRP A 271 -10.78 -5.88 18.48
C TRP A 271 -11.28 -7.23 19.01
N SER A 272 -12.33 -7.81 18.44
CA SER A 272 -12.75 -9.16 18.82
C SER A 272 -11.70 -10.20 18.43
N GLY A 273 -11.41 -11.12 19.34
CA GLY A 273 -10.29 -12.06 19.32
C GLY A 273 -8.93 -11.44 19.66
N CYS A 274 -8.88 -10.16 20.03
CA CYS A 274 -7.66 -9.42 20.32
C CYS A 274 -7.62 -8.83 21.75
N LEU A 275 -8.69 -8.96 22.54
CA LEU A 275 -8.80 -8.38 23.88
C LEU A 275 -8.46 -9.40 24.96
N GLU A 276 -7.69 -8.98 25.95
CA GLU A 276 -7.50 -9.75 27.17
C GLU A 276 -8.83 -9.91 27.93
N ASN A 277 -9.14 -11.13 28.35
CA ASN A 277 -10.40 -11.47 29.05
C ASN A 277 -11.67 -11.12 28.25
N GLU A 278 -11.64 -11.25 26.92
CA GLU A 278 -12.80 -10.96 26.05
C GLU A 278 -14.08 -11.70 26.47
N GLU A 279 -13.96 -12.92 27.00
CA GLU A 279 -15.10 -13.71 27.49
C GLU A 279 -15.89 -13.01 28.62
N LYS A 280 -15.27 -12.05 29.31
CA LYS A 280 -15.90 -11.25 30.37
C LYS A 280 -16.48 -9.94 29.85
N LEU A 281 -16.35 -9.65 28.56
CA LEU A 281 -16.85 -8.44 27.93
C LEU A 281 -18.23 -8.70 27.31
N PRO A 282 -19.16 -7.73 27.41
CA PRO A 282 -20.42 -7.81 26.69
C PRO A 282 -20.20 -7.64 25.17
N ASP A 283 -21.10 -8.21 24.36
CA ASP A 283 -21.02 -8.21 22.89
C ASP A 283 -20.80 -6.82 22.26
N ASN A 284 -21.30 -5.76 22.90
CA ASN A 284 -21.09 -4.37 22.50
C ASN A 284 -20.39 -3.55 23.60
N TRP A 285 -19.16 -3.91 23.90
CA TRP A 285 -18.35 -3.29 24.95
C TRP A 285 -17.93 -1.83 24.68
N ILE A 286 -18.00 -1.35 23.43
CA ILE A 286 -17.59 0.02 23.05
C ILE A 286 -18.45 1.10 23.71
N ARG A 287 -19.71 0.79 24.04
CA ARG A 287 -20.64 1.74 24.69
C ARG A 287 -20.53 1.72 26.22
N GLN A 288 -19.68 0.88 26.79
CA GLN A 288 -19.49 0.82 28.23
C GLN A 288 -18.43 1.84 28.68
N PRO A 289 -18.73 2.70 29.67
CA PRO A 289 -17.82 3.76 30.12
C PRO A 289 -16.51 3.26 30.75
N ARG A 290 -16.32 1.93 30.89
CA ARG A 290 -15.16 1.29 31.55
C ARG A 290 -14.40 0.30 30.68
N VAL A 291 -14.76 0.13 29.40
CA VAL A 291 -14.04 -0.77 28.48
C VAL A 291 -13.32 0.05 27.41
N LEU A 292 -12.35 0.85 27.86
CA LEU A 292 -11.39 1.51 26.98
C LEU A 292 -10.12 0.67 26.96
N VAL A 293 -9.82 0.11 25.79
CA VAL A 293 -8.62 -0.71 25.56
C VAL A 293 -7.38 0.12 25.87
N GLY A 294 -6.68 -0.19 26.96
CA GLY A 294 -5.35 0.36 27.25
C GLY A 294 -5.22 1.42 28.36
N GLN A 295 -6.15 1.52 29.32
CA GLN A 295 -5.82 2.17 30.60
C GLN A 295 -5.08 1.19 31.51
N ASP A 296 -3.80 1.45 31.77
CA ASP A 296 -3.15 0.90 32.97
C ASP A 296 -3.88 1.46 34.19
N ARG A 297 -4.27 0.58 35.11
CA ARG A 297 -4.68 0.99 36.45
C ARG A 297 -3.46 1.63 37.11
N GLN A 298 -3.38 2.96 37.13
CA GLN A 298 -2.66 3.60 38.21
C GLN A 298 -3.38 3.18 39.50
N SER A 299 -2.70 2.38 40.31
CA SER A 299 -3.13 2.02 41.65
C SER A 299 -3.24 3.31 42.46
N HIS A 300 -4.42 3.91 42.49
CA HIS A 300 -4.77 4.85 43.54
C HIS A 300 -4.86 4.06 44.84
N VAL A 301 -3.77 4.12 45.60
CA VAL A 301 -3.78 3.85 47.04
C VAL A 301 -4.82 4.80 47.62
N ARG A 302 -5.95 4.25 48.08
CA ARG A 302 -6.89 4.99 48.92
C ARG A 302 -6.15 5.24 50.24
N HIS A 303 -5.92 6.51 50.58
CA HIS A 303 -5.72 6.88 51.97
C HIS A 303 -7.10 6.92 52.60
N ASP A 304 -7.39 5.92 53.42
CA ASP A 304 -8.51 5.97 54.36
C ASP A 304 -8.16 7.04 55.40
N ASN A 305 -8.83 8.19 55.32
CA ASN A 305 -8.88 9.14 56.42
C ASN A 305 -10.07 8.74 57.29
N ASP A 306 -9.78 7.95 58.33
CA ASP A 306 -10.72 7.71 59.40
C ASP A 306 -11.04 9.02 60.12
N ALA A 307 -12.34 9.31 60.15
CA ALA A 307 -12.92 10.41 60.89
C ALA A 307 -12.74 10.18 62.39
N VAL A 308 -11.97 11.04 63.05
CA VAL A 308 -12.01 11.18 64.51
C VAL A 308 -13.21 12.06 64.84
N LYS A 309 -14.25 11.42 65.38
CA LYS A 309 -15.22 12.07 66.27
C LYS A 309 -14.57 12.23 67.64
N GLY A 310 -14.53 13.47 68.12
CA GLY A 310 -14.11 13.87 69.47
C GLY A 310 -14.27 15.37 69.59
#